data_AF-A0A1E4K3B8-F1
#
_entry.id   AF-A0A1E4K3B8-F1
#
_cell.length_a   1.000
_cell.length_b   1.000
_cell.length_c   1.000
_cell.angle_alpha   90.00
_cell.angle_beta   90.00
_cell.angle_gamma   90.00
#
_symmetry.space_group_name_H-M   'P 1'
#
loop_
_entity.id
_entity.type
_entity.pdbx_description
1 polymer ?
#
loop_
_entity_poly.entity_id
_entity_poly.type
_entity_poly.pdbx_seq_one_letter_code
_entity_poly.pdbx_strand_id
1 'polypeptide(L)'
;MAATLAEIEAQALQLTPRERGELAHRLIESLDGPAEDTPEAIAQAWDEEIARRVADMEAGRTEWIPAEDVFKEIDEIIETARKRCA
;
A
#
# COMPACT_ATOMS: atom_id res chain seq x y z
N MET A 1 16.35 -30.94 -4.22
CA MET A 1 15.25 -31.07 -3.25
C MET A 1 14.81 -29.68 -2.90
N ALA A 2 13.52 -29.37 -3.01
CA ALA A 2 13.00 -28.08 -2.58
C ALA A 2 12.88 -28.08 -1.05
N ALA A 3 13.29 -26.99 -0.40
CA ALA A 3 13.00 -26.78 1.01
C ALA A 3 11.48 -26.69 1.21
N THR A 4 10.98 -27.23 2.31
CA THR A 4 9.57 -27.13 2.68
C THR A 4 9.23 -25.72 3.13
N LEU A 5 7.96 -25.33 3.03
CA LEU A 5 7.49 -24.02 3.49
C LEU A 5 7.88 -23.76 4.95
N ALA A 6 7.74 -24.76 5.81
CA ALA A 6 8.09 -24.65 7.23
C ALA A 6 9.59 -24.41 7.46
N GLU A 7 10.46 -25.03 6.66
CA GLU A 7 11.91 -24.80 6.72
C GLU A 7 12.27 -23.38 6.27
N ILE A 8 11.64 -22.89 5.21
CA ILE A 8 11.86 -21.52 4.69
C ILE A 8 11.35 -20.49 5.69
N GLU A 9 10.18 -20.70 6.28
CA GLU A 9 9.61 -19.83 7.31
C GLU A 9 10.52 -19.77 8.54
N ALA A 10 10.97 -20.92 9.04
CA ALA A 10 11.87 -20.98 10.18
C ALA A 10 13.17 -20.22 9.92
N GLN A 11 13.75 -20.32 8.72
CA GLN A 11 14.95 -19.58 8.31
C GLN A 11 14.67 -18.08 8.19
N ALA A 12 13.57 -17.69 7.56
CA ALA A 12 13.18 -16.28 7.41
C ALA A 12 12.97 -15.60 8.77
N LEU A 13 12.41 -16.30 9.75
CA LEU A 13 12.21 -15.77 11.10
C LEU A 13 13.52 -15.54 11.88
N GLN A 14 14.65 -16.14 11.47
CA GLN A 14 15.97 -15.84 12.05
C GLN A 14 16.57 -14.51 11.57
N LEU A 15 16.05 -13.95 10.47
CA LEU A 15 16.54 -12.69 9.92
C LEU A 15 16.13 -11.50 10.80
N THR A 16 16.91 -10.41 10.72
CA THR A 16 16.54 -9.15 11.36
C THR A 16 15.22 -8.61 10.80
N PRO A 17 14.48 -7.75 11.54
CA PRO A 17 13.24 -7.17 11.04
C PRO A 17 13.37 -6.49 9.67
N ARG A 18 14.50 -5.85 9.40
CA ARG A 18 14.79 -5.20 8.12
C ARG A 18 14.94 -6.23 7.00
N GLU A 19 15.79 -7.23 7.18
CA GLU A 19 16.03 -8.27 6.18
C GLU A 19 14.75 -9.09 5.90
N ARG A 20 13.93 -9.34 6.93
CA ARG A 20 12.60 -9.95 6.74
C ARG A 20 11.69 -9.07 5.90
N GLY A 21 11.69 -7.76 6.13
CA GLY A 21 10.92 -6.81 5.32
C GLY A 21 11.35 -6.83 3.85
N GLU A 22 12.67 -6.81 3.61
CA GLU A 22 13.24 -6.90 2.27
C GLU A 22 12.92 -8.23 1.58
N LEU A 23 12.93 -9.35 2.33
CA LEU A 23 12.50 -10.66 1.81
C LEU A 23 10.99 -10.69 1.50
N ALA A 24 10.16 -10.19 2.40
CA ALA A 24 8.72 -10.14 2.21
C ALA A 24 8.34 -9.30 0.98
N HIS A 25 8.98 -8.14 0.79
CA HIS A 25 8.77 -7.30 -0.37
C HIS A 25 9.04 -8.04 -1.69
N ARG A 26 10.20 -8.69 -1.82
CA ARG A 26 10.54 -9.47 -3.03
C ARG A 26 9.61 -10.65 -3.26
N LEU A 27 9.14 -11.29 -2.19
CA LEU A 27 8.16 -12.37 -2.30
C LEU A 27 6.81 -11.84 -2.80
N ILE A 28 6.34 -10.70 -2.29
CA ILE A 28 5.11 -10.06 -2.77
C ILE A 28 5.25 -9.67 -4.25
N GLU A 29 6.35 -9.01 -4.64
CA GLU A 29 6.61 -8.67 -6.05
C GLU A 29 6.61 -9.92 -6.95
N SER A 30 7.09 -11.07 -6.44
CA SER A 30 7.07 -12.32 -7.20
C SER A 30 5.67 -12.90 -7.41
N LEU A 31 4.70 -12.54 -6.55
CA LEU A 31 3.30 -12.94 -6.68
C LEU A 31 2.56 -12.05 -7.67
N ASP A 32 2.89 -10.76 -7.71
CA ASP A 32 2.23 -9.78 -8.59
C ASP A 32 2.53 -10.02 -10.08
N GLY A 33 3.61 -10.75 -10.39
CA GLY A 33 3.97 -11.10 -11.76
C GLY A 33 4.34 -9.89 -12.62
N PRO A 34 4.66 -10.08 -13.92
CA PRO A 34 4.72 -8.97 -14.84
C PRO A 34 3.33 -8.36 -14.98
N ALA A 35 3.24 -7.03 -15.03
CA ALA A 35 1.97 -6.38 -15.33
C ALA A 35 1.35 -6.99 -16.60
N GLU A 36 0.07 -7.36 -16.51
CA GLU A 36 -0.64 -7.99 -17.64
C GLU A 36 -0.80 -7.01 -18.81
N ASP A 37 -0.82 -5.71 -18.51
CA ASP A 37 -0.97 -4.59 -19.45
C ASP A 37 0.35 -3.85 -19.69
N THR A 38 0.45 -3.17 -20.84
CA THR A 38 1.61 -2.31 -21.12
C THR A 38 1.59 -1.06 -20.23
N PRO A 39 2.74 -0.43 -19.96
CA PRO A 39 2.80 0.84 -19.24
C PRO A 39 1.87 1.91 -19.82
N GLU A 40 1.71 1.94 -21.14
CA GLU A 40 0.81 2.87 -21.84
C GLU A 40 -0.66 2.56 -21.57
N ALA A 41 -1.05 1.29 -21.57
CA ALA A 41 -2.41 0.87 -21.25
C ALA A 41 -2.76 1.17 -19.78
N ILE A 42 -1.82 0.95 -18.87
CA ILE A 42 -1.96 1.32 -17.45
C ILE A 42 -2.12 2.84 -17.32
N ALA A 43 -1.27 3.63 -17.99
CA ALA A 43 -1.36 5.09 -17.96
C ALA A 43 -2.73 5.58 -18.47
N GLN A 44 -3.19 5.02 -19.59
CA GLN A 44 -4.51 5.34 -20.15
C GLN A 44 -5.66 5.00 -19.18
N ALA A 45 -5.61 3.84 -18.52
CA ALA A 45 -6.61 3.45 -17.52
C ALA A 45 -6.63 4.42 -16.33
N TRP A 46 -5.47 4.91 -15.90
CA TRP A 46 -5.38 5.94 -14.87
C TRP A 46 -5.94 7.29 -15.33
N ASP A 47 -5.64 7.72 -16.57
CA ASP A 47 -6.17 8.96 -17.12
C ASP A 47 -7.71 8.94 -17.19
N GLU A 48 -8.30 7.81 -17.60
CA GLU A 48 -9.75 7.59 -17.62
C GLU A 48 -10.37 7.65 -16.21
N GLU A 49 -9.74 6.99 -15.24
CA GLU A 49 -10.20 6.99 -13.85
C GLU A 49 -10.10 8.39 -13.21
N ILE A 50 -9.02 9.14 -13.48
CA ILE A 50 -8.85 10.51 -13.01
C ILE A 50 -9.95 11.40 -13.61
N ALA A 51 -10.17 11.32 -14.92
CA ALA A 51 -11.23 12.10 -15.58
C ALA A 51 -12.61 11.79 -15.00
N ARG A 52 -12.91 10.51 -14.74
CA ARG A 52 -14.15 10.09 -14.08
C ARG A 52 -14.28 10.69 -12.68
N ARG A 53 -13.23 10.61 -11.85
CA ARG A 53 -13.25 11.17 -10.49
C ARG A 53 -13.45 12.68 -10.48
N VAL A 54 -12.77 13.40 -11.37
CA VAL A 54 -12.96 14.85 -11.51
C VAL A 54 -14.40 15.17 -11.90
N ALA A 55 -14.98 14.45 -12.86
CA ALA A 55 -16.37 14.64 -13.24
C ALA A 55 -17.37 14.33 -12.11
N ASP A 56 -17.09 13.34 -11.26
CA ASP A 56 -17.87 13.06 -10.06
C ASP A 56 -17.77 14.19 -9.02
N MET A 57 -16.57 14.74 -8.83
CA MET A 57 -16.31 15.88 -7.94
C MET A 57 -17.06 17.14 -8.40
N GLU A 58 -16.94 17.49 -9.69
CA GLU A 58 -17.62 18.65 -10.29
C GLU A 58 -19.14 18.53 -10.26
N ALA A 59 -19.66 17.32 -10.43
CA ALA A 59 -21.09 17.04 -10.37
C ALA A 59 -21.65 16.92 -8.95
N GLY A 60 -20.81 17.07 -7.90
CA GLY A 60 -21.23 16.95 -6.51
C GLY A 60 -21.62 15.53 -6.09
N ARG A 61 -21.13 14.50 -6.80
CA ARG A 61 -21.35 13.08 -6.45
C ARG A 61 -20.32 12.56 -5.44
N THR A 62 -19.28 13.33 -5.18
CA THR A 62 -18.23 12.99 -4.22
C THR A 62 -18.58 13.51 -2.83
N GLU A 63 -18.47 12.66 -1.82
CA GLU A 63 -18.52 13.05 -0.42
C GLU A 63 -17.19 13.68 -0.01
N TRP A 64 -17.24 14.93 0.47
CA TRP A 64 -16.07 15.68 0.89
C TRP A 64 -15.90 15.61 2.39
N ILE A 65 -14.66 15.42 2.84
CA ILE A 65 -14.30 15.50 4.25
C ILE A 65 -13.69 16.89 4.48
N PRO A 66 -14.18 17.67 5.47
CA PRO A 66 -13.57 18.93 5.84
C PRO A 66 -12.09 18.74 6.23
N ALA A 67 -11.24 19.67 5.81
CA ALA A 67 -9.80 19.54 6.03
C ALA A 67 -9.47 19.50 7.53
N GLU A 68 -10.21 20.26 8.35
CA GLU A 68 -10.07 20.28 9.80
C GLU A 68 -10.27 18.91 10.45
N ASP A 69 -11.19 18.10 9.94
CA ASP A 69 -11.47 16.77 10.47
C ASP A 69 -10.31 15.81 10.14
N VAL A 70 -9.78 15.90 8.91
CA VAL A 70 -8.61 15.12 8.48
C VAL A 70 -7.38 15.46 9.32
N PHE A 71 -7.09 16.75 9.52
CA PHE A 71 -5.93 17.16 10.31
C PHE A 71 -6.04 16.76 11.77
N LYS A 72 -7.25 16.86 12.35
CA LYS A 72 -7.50 16.40 13.71
C LYS A 72 -7.23 14.89 13.85
N GLU A 73 -7.69 14.07 12.92
CA GLU A 73 -7.43 12.62 12.95
C GLU A 73 -5.93 12.29 12.83
N ILE A 74 -5.21 13.01 11.96
CA ILE A 74 -3.75 12.86 11.82
C ILE A 74 -3.03 13.19 13.13
N ASP A 75 -3.41 14.27 13.81
CA ASP A 75 -2.82 14.66 15.09
C ASP A 75 -3.05 13.57 16.17
N GLU A 76 -4.26 13.00 16.23
CA GLU A 76 -4.59 11.91 17.15
C GLU A 76 -3.77 10.64 16.90
N ILE A 77 -3.55 10.29 15.62
CA ILE A 77 -2.68 9.16 15.22
C ILE A 77 -1.24 9.39 15.69
N ILE A 78 -0.69 10.58 15.45
CA ILE A 78 0.68 10.94 15.83
C ILE A 78 0.85 10.87 17.36
N GLU A 79 -0.08 11.44 18.12
CA GLU A 79 -0.04 11.40 19.58
C GLU A 79 -0.13 9.97 20.13
N THR A 80 -0.93 9.12 19.51
CA THR A 80 -1.03 7.70 19.88
C THR A 80 0.29 6.97 19.61
N ALA A 81 0.91 7.20 18.45
CA ALA A 81 2.20 6.61 18.11
C ALA A 81 3.31 7.08 19.07
N ARG A 82 3.33 8.37 19.43
CA ARG A 82 4.27 8.93 20.41
C ARG A 82 4.15 8.25 21.77
N LYS A 83 2.93 8.08 22.28
CA LYS A 83 2.68 7.39 23.57
C LYS A 83 3.09 5.92 23.55
N ARG A 84 3.02 5.25 22.41
CA ARG A 84 3.42 3.83 22.26
C ARG A 84 4.95 3.64 22.25
N CYS A 85 5.69 4.66 21.85
CA CYS A 85 7.15 4.65 21.78
C CYS A 85 7.83 5.16 23.08
N ALA A 86 7.06 5.72 24.01
CA ALA A 86 7.50 6.14 25.34
C ALA A 86 7.34 5.00 26.36
#